data_AF-A0ABD0YU92-F1
#
_entry.id   AF-A0ABD0YU92-F1
#
_cell.length_a   1.000
_cell.length_b   1.000
_cell.length_c   1.000
_cell.angle_alpha   90.00
_cell.angle_beta   90.00
_cell.angle_gamma   90.00
#
_symmetry.space_group_name_H-M   'P 1'
#
loop_
_entity.id
_entity.type
_entity.pdbx_description
1 polymer ?
#
loop_
_entity_poly.entity_id
_entity_poly.type
_entity_poly.pdbx_seq_one_letter_code
_entity_poly.pdbx_strand_id
1 'polypeptide(L)'
;MVGGAVNQVVFKYYKIPVFFSIPGASLSSLLGAVRSVPVLSGGNNGSSGATCHETQGVWSACQCRLELCIGWYPCGLKYCRGGKEAPAQGSYRCGIRTCRKCRHFSYYVRQKQLCLWDE
;
A
#
# COMPACT_ATOMS: atom_id res chain seq x y z
N MET A 1 -2.32 7.75 31.41
CA MET A 1 -3.63 7.51 30.78
C MET A 1 -3.42 7.30 29.29
N VAL A 2 -3.68 6.07 28.84
CA VAL A 2 -3.82 5.53 27.47
C VAL A 2 -3.45 6.43 26.27
N GLY A 3 -2.22 6.31 25.79
CA GLY A 3 -1.84 6.73 24.44
C GLY A 3 -1.71 5.50 23.55
N GLY A 4 -2.83 4.90 23.15
CA GLY A 4 -2.86 3.73 22.28
C GLY A 4 -2.06 3.96 21.00
N ALA A 5 -1.23 2.99 20.64
CA ALA A 5 -0.42 2.98 19.44
C ALA A 5 -1.32 2.91 18.18
N VAL A 6 -1.83 4.07 17.75
CA VAL A 6 -2.48 4.19 16.45
C VAL A 6 -1.40 4.20 15.38
N ASN A 7 -1.12 3.03 14.83
CA ASN A 7 -0.41 2.87 13.57
C ASN A 7 -1.17 3.65 12.49
N GLN A 8 -0.72 4.88 12.18
CA GLN A 8 -1.38 5.72 11.21
C GLN A 8 -1.06 5.21 9.80
N VAL A 9 -2.04 4.60 9.15
CA VAL A 9 -1.97 4.27 7.73
C VAL A 9 -1.96 5.59 6.95
N VAL A 10 -0.84 5.91 6.32
CA VAL A 10 -0.68 7.15 5.55
C VAL A 10 -1.40 6.99 4.22
N PHE A 11 -2.56 7.63 4.09
CA PHE A 11 -3.23 7.77 2.80
C PHE A 11 -2.67 9.01 2.09
N LYS A 12 -2.02 8.81 0.94
CA LYS A 12 -1.64 9.93 0.08
C LYS A 12 -2.90 10.59 -0.48
N TYR A 13 -2.93 11.92 -0.50
CA TYR A 13 -4.09 12.76 -0.87
C TYR A 13 -4.78 12.36 -2.19
N TYR A 14 -4.07 11.78 -3.15
CA TYR A 14 -4.64 11.33 -4.43
C TYR A 14 -5.63 10.15 -4.33
N LYS A 15 -5.76 9.49 -3.17
CA LYS A 15 -6.71 8.39 -2.95
C LYS A 15 -8.08 8.85 -2.43
N ILE A 16 -8.20 10.10 -2.00
CA ILE A 16 -9.44 10.72 -1.51
C ILE A 16 -10.58 10.66 -2.56
N PRO A 17 -10.38 10.92 -3.87
CA PRO A 17 -11.48 10.87 -4.84
C PRO A 17 -12.09 9.47 -5.02
N VAL A 18 -11.33 8.40 -4.76
CA VAL A 18 -11.84 7.02 -4.81
C VAL A 18 -12.77 6.74 -3.64
N PHE A 19 -12.47 7.26 -2.45
CA PHE A 19 -13.30 7.10 -1.26
C PHE A 19 -14.58 7.96 -1.32
N PHE A 20 -14.51 9.10 -2.00
CA PHE A 20 -15.66 9.97 -2.26
C PHE A 20 -16.74 9.33 -3.16
N SER A 21 -16.39 8.33 -3.98
CA SER A 21 -17.38 7.62 -4.82
C SER A 21 -18.28 6.66 -4.03
N ILE A 22 -18.08 6.51 -2.71
CA ILE A 22 -18.95 5.69 -1.86
C ILE A 22 -20.23 6.50 -1.52
N PRO A 23 -21.43 5.98 -1.81
CA PRO A 23 -22.67 6.67 -1.46
C PRO A 23 -22.75 6.91 0.06
N GLY A 24 -22.94 8.16 0.46
CA GLY A 24 -22.97 8.59 1.87
C GLY A 24 -21.64 9.13 2.41
N ALA A 25 -20.56 9.14 1.64
CA ALA A 25 -19.31 9.76 2.04
C ALA A 25 -19.33 11.29 1.79
N SER A 26 -19.05 12.10 2.81
CA SER A 26 -18.91 13.55 2.67
C SER A 26 -17.43 13.95 2.61
N LEU A 27 -17.07 14.83 1.67
CA LEU A 27 -15.70 15.30 1.50
C LEU A 27 -15.17 15.99 2.78
N SER A 28 -16.01 16.79 3.43
CA SER A 28 -15.68 17.50 4.67
C SER A 28 -15.42 16.56 5.84
N SER A 29 -16.22 15.49 5.98
CA SER A 29 -15.97 14.46 7.01
C SER A 29 -14.68 13.70 6.74
N LEU A 30 -14.36 13.42 5.48
CA LEU A 30 -13.11 12.75 5.10
C LEU A 30 -11.90 13.64 5.37
N LEU A 31 -11.94 14.90 4.94
CA LEU A 31 -10.85 15.86 5.15
C LEU A 31 -10.64 16.15 6.64
N GLY A 32 -11.70 16.23 7.45
CA GLY A 32 -11.59 16.40 8.90
C GLY A 32 -10.92 15.23 9.62
N ALA A 33 -10.96 14.02 9.04
CA ALA A 33 -10.28 12.85 9.56
C ALA A 33 -8.80 12.74 9.10
N VAL A 34 -8.40 13.49 8.07
CA VAL A 34 -7.01 13.50 7.59
C VAL A 34 -6.15 14.29 8.57
N ARG A 35 -5.07 13.67 9.04
CA ARG A 35 -4.02 14.34 9.81
C ARG A 35 -2.79 14.50 8.94
N SER A 36 -2.17 15.67 8.96
CA SER A 36 -0.86 15.87 8.34
C SER A 36 0.17 14.99 9.02
N VAL A 37 0.94 14.25 8.23
CA VAL A 37 2.14 13.56 8.73
C VAL A 37 3.11 14.65 9.22
N PRO A 38 3.67 14.54 10.43
CA PRO A 38 4.71 15.47 10.87
C PRO A 38 5.88 15.39 9.88
N VAL A 39 6.26 16.54 9.33
CA VAL A 39 7.42 16.64 8.43
C VAL A 39 8.65 16.37 9.28
N LEU A 40 9.30 15.22 9.04
CA LEU A 40 10.56 14.90 9.67
C LEU A 40 11.61 15.86 9.11
N SER A 41 11.95 16.88 9.89
CA SER A 41 13.05 17.77 9.56
C SER A 41 14.36 17.03 9.81
N GLY A 42 14.96 16.51 8.74
CA GLY A 42 16.28 15.91 8.77
C GLY A 42 16.86 15.83 7.36
N GLY A 43 17.76 16.76 7.02
CA GLY A 43 18.58 16.76 5.81
C GLY A 43 18.23 17.85 4.80
N ASN A 44 19.20 18.72 4.51
CA ASN A 44 19.11 19.82 3.55
C ASN A 44 18.75 19.32 2.14
N ASN A 45 17.46 19.28 1.82
CA ASN A 45 16.85 19.65 0.53
C ASN A 45 15.37 19.29 0.62
N GLY A 46 14.51 20.30 0.47
CA GLY A 46 13.07 20.17 0.71
C GLY A 46 12.42 19.11 -0.17
N SER A 47 12.22 17.92 0.39
CA SER A 47 11.10 16.98 0.15
C SER A 47 11.48 15.62 0.76
N SER A 48 10.57 15.06 1.56
CA SER A 48 10.59 13.68 2.11
C SER A 48 11.33 13.53 3.44
N GLY A 49 10.58 13.18 4.48
CA GLY A 49 11.15 12.81 5.78
C GLY A 49 12.09 11.61 5.68
N ALA A 50 13.11 11.56 6.53
CA ALA A 50 14.14 10.52 6.54
C ALA A 50 13.55 9.10 6.62
N THR A 51 14.11 8.18 5.84
CA THR A 51 13.76 6.75 5.90
C THR A 51 14.34 6.12 7.17
N CYS A 52 13.68 5.11 7.73
CA CYS A 52 14.15 4.46 8.96
C CYS A 52 15.53 3.81 8.78
N HIS A 53 15.85 3.35 7.58
CA HIS A 53 17.15 2.78 7.21
C HIS A 53 18.29 3.78 7.39
N GLU A 54 18.10 5.04 6.97
CA GLU A 54 19.10 6.10 7.07
C GLU A 54 19.17 6.74 8.47
N THR A 55 18.14 6.52 9.28
CA THR A 55 18.02 7.10 10.61
C THR A 55 18.87 6.32 11.63
N GLN A 56 19.88 6.95 12.23
CA GLN A 56 20.72 6.32 13.26
C GLN A 56 20.10 6.32 14.67
N GLY A 57 19.16 7.23 14.95
CA GLY A 57 18.50 7.31 16.25
C GLY A 57 17.36 6.29 16.40
N VAL A 58 17.44 5.44 17.43
CA VAL A 58 16.37 4.48 17.78
C VAL A 58 15.05 5.18 18.13
N TRP A 59 15.15 6.37 18.71
CA TRP A 59 14.03 7.17 19.20
C TRP A 59 13.59 8.27 18.23
N SER A 60 14.26 8.41 17.09
CA SER A 60 13.83 9.35 16.05
C SER A 60 12.66 8.78 15.26
N ALA A 61 11.77 9.67 14.88
CA ALA A 61 10.71 9.35 13.96
C ALA A 61 11.24 9.24 12.52
N CYS A 62 10.63 8.36 11.74
CA CYS A 62 11.11 8.01 10.40
C CYS A 62 9.99 7.39 9.55
N GLN A 63 10.21 7.26 8.25
CA GLN A 63 9.30 6.59 7.33
C GLN A 63 9.79 5.15 7.05
N CYS A 64 8.94 4.17 7.33
CA CYS A 64 9.16 2.76 7.03
C CYS A 64 8.69 2.40 5.63
N ARG A 65 9.35 1.42 5.01
CA ARG A 65 8.90 0.81 3.75
C ARG A 65 8.67 -0.68 3.94
N LEU A 66 7.50 -1.16 3.51
CA LEU A 66 7.17 -2.59 3.45
C LEU A 66 6.87 -2.98 2.01
N GLU A 67 7.62 -3.95 1.47
CA GLU A 67 7.32 -4.59 0.20
C GLU A 67 6.60 -5.91 0.45
N LEU A 68 5.39 -6.05 -0.08
CA LEU A 68 4.62 -7.29 -0.02
C LEU A 68 4.40 -7.84 -1.44
N CYS A 69 4.93 -9.02 -1.71
CA CYS A 69 4.75 -9.73 -2.97
C CYS A 69 3.87 -10.97 -2.79
N ILE A 70 2.73 -11.02 -3.47
CA ILE A 70 1.85 -12.19 -3.51
C ILE A 70 2.07 -12.93 -4.83
N GLY A 71 2.66 -14.12 -4.78
CA GLY A 71 2.98 -14.94 -5.96
C GLY A 71 1.77 -15.54 -6.69
N TRP A 72 0.65 -15.68 -5.98
CA TRP A 72 -0.57 -16.34 -6.47
C TRP A 72 -1.69 -15.34 -6.81
N TYR A 73 -1.36 -14.07 -7.06
CA TYR A 73 -2.38 -13.05 -7.30
C TYR A 73 -3.14 -13.31 -8.62
N PRO A 74 -4.48 -13.34 -8.62
CA PRO A 74 -5.26 -13.57 -9.84
C PRO A 74 -5.10 -12.38 -10.78
N CYS A 75 -4.39 -12.60 -11.89
CA CYS A 75 -4.09 -11.55 -12.87
C CYS A 75 -4.90 -11.67 -14.16
N GLY A 76 -5.55 -12.81 -14.40
CA GLY A 76 -6.42 -12.99 -15.56
C GLY A 76 -7.05 -14.37 -15.63
N LEU A 77 -7.76 -14.64 -16.72
CA LEU A 77 -8.34 -15.95 -17.03
C LEU A 77 -7.40 -16.73 -17.96
N LYS A 78 -7.31 -18.04 -17.74
CA LYS A 78 -6.64 -18.99 -18.63
C LYS A 78 -7.66 -19.57 -19.62
N TYR A 79 -7.33 -19.48 -20.89
CA TYR A 79 -8.11 -20.07 -21.97
C TYR A 79 -7.39 -21.30 -22.52
N CYS A 80 -8.10 -22.42 -22.61
CA CYS A 80 -7.62 -23.66 -23.21
C CYS A 80 -8.25 -23.83 -24.59
N ARG A 81 -7.54 -24.49 -25.51
CA ARG A 81 -8.10 -24.82 -26.83
C ARG A 81 -8.83 -26.16 -26.72
N GLY A 82 -10.00 -26.25 -27.34
CA GLY A 82 -10.70 -27.53 -27.53
C GLY A 82 -9.82 -28.51 -28.32
N GLY A 83 -9.89 -29.79 -27.97
CA GLY A 83 -9.13 -30.85 -28.65
C GLY A 83 -9.50 -30.98 -30.13
N LYS A 84 -8.63 -31.68 -30.89
CA LYS A 84 -8.69 -31.81 -32.36
C LYS A 84 -10.01 -32.37 -32.92
N GLU A 85 -10.87 -32.98 -32.10
CA GLU A 85 -12.13 -33.60 -32.55
C GLU A 85 -13.31 -32.63 -32.67
N ALA A 86 -13.18 -31.40 -32.14
CA ALA A 86 -14.20 -30.36 -32.28
C ALA A 86 -13.59 -29.04 -32.79
N PRO A 87 -13.25 -28.94 -34.09
CA PRO A 87 -12.63 -27.74 -34.67
C PRO A 87 -13.55 -26.50 -34.71
N ALA A 88 -14.81 -26.62 -34.28
CA ALA A 88 -15.82 -25.56 -34.38
C ALA A 88 -16.06 -24.75 -33.09
N GLN A 89 -15.52 -25.16 -31.94
CA GLN A 89 -15.73 -24.44 -30.67
C GLN A 89 -14.40 -23.89 -30.16
N GLY A 90 -14.23 -22.58 -30.34
CA GLY A 90 -13.02 -21.83 -30.01
C GLY A 90 -12.59 -21.93 -28.54
N SER A 91 -11.52 -21.21 -28.21
CA SER A 91 -10.88 -21.26 -26.89
C SER A 91 -11.89 -21.12 -25.73
N TYR A 92 -11.91 -22.09 -24.82
CA TYR A 92 -12.82 -22.12 -23.67
C TYR A 92 -12.09 -21.73 -22.37
N ARG A 93 -12.86 -21.26 -21.37
CA ARG A 93 -12.33 -20.87 -20.06
C ARG A 93 -12.01 -22.11 -19.25
N CYS A 94 -10.75 -22.29 -18.85
CA CYS A 94 -10.31 -23.49 -18.14
C CYS A 94 -9.65 -23.21 -16.78
N GLY A 95 -9.44 -21.94 -16.40
CA GLY A 95 -8.90 -21.62 -15.09
C GLY A 95 -8.55 -20.15 -14.90
N ILE A 96 -7.93 -19.86 -13.77
CA ILE A 96 -7.44 -18.53 -13.41
C ILE A 96 -5.92 -18.51 -13.60
N ARG A 97 -5.41 -17.49 -14.29
CA ARG A 97 -3.99 -17.20 -14.38
C ARG A 97 -3.56 -16.46 -13.11
N THR A 98 -2.58 -17.03 -12.41
CA THR A 98 -1.93 -16.39 -11.28
C THR A 98 -0.63 -15.71 -11.73
N CYS A 99 -0.31 -14.58 -11.11
CA CYS A 99 0.92 -13.83 -11.32
C CYS A 99 1.46 -13.35 -9.98
N ARG A 100 2.76 -13.04 -9.94
CA ARG A 100 3.35 -12.30 -8.81
C ARG A 100 2.93 -10.83 -8.88
N LYS A 101 2.29 -10.33 -7.81
CA LYS A 101 1.96 -8.91 -7.65
C LYS A 101 2.66 -8.38 -6.40
N CYS A 102 3.55 -7.40 -6.57
CA CYS A 102 4.21 -6.71 -5.47
C CYS A 102 3.54 -5.35 -5.20
N ARG A 103 3.39 -4.99 -3.93
CA ARG A 103 2.92 -3.68 -3.48
C ARG A 103 3.90 -3.11 -2.47
N HIS A 104 4.20 -1.82 -2.64
CA HIS A 104 5.02 -1.06 -1.71
C HIS A 104 4.11 -0.22 -0.82
N PHE A 105 4.27 -0.40 0.48
CA PHE A 105 3.58 0.37 1.50
C PHE A 105 4.61 1.27 2.19
N SER A 106 4.26 2.54 2.35
CA SER A 106 5.06 3.48 3.15
C SER A 106 4.20 3.99 4.28
N TYR A 107 4.71 3.89 5.50
CA TYR A 107 4.01 4.32 6.70
C TYR A 107 4.96 5.06 7.63
N TYR A 108 4.41 6.00 8.37
CA TYR A 108 5.16 6.82 9.30
C TYR A 108 5.19 6.16 10.67
N VAL A 109 6.37 6.12 11.30
CA VAL A 109 6.55 5.67 12.69
C VAL A 109 7.18 6.78 13.53
N ARG A 110 6.79 6.84 14.80
CA ARG A 110 7.34 7.82 15.76
C ARG A 110 8.72 7.45 16.27
N GLN A 111 9.08 6.17 16.19
CA GLN A 111 10.33 5.62 16.71
C GLN A 111 10.78 4.51 15.76
N LYS A 112 12.07 4.48 15.42
CA LYS A 112 12.65 3.47 14.53
C LYS A 112 12.39 2.04 15.00
N GLN A 113 12.36 1.78 16.31
CA GLN A 113 12.05 0.45 16.86
C GLN A 113 10.65 -0.10 16.50
N LEU A 114 9.72 0.77 16.08
CA LEU A 114 8.39 0.36 15.61
C LEU A 114 8.39 -0.01 14.12
N CYS A 115 9.54 0.09 13.46
CA CYS A 115 9.73 -0.30 12.08
C CYS A 115 10.14 -1.78 11.99
N LEU A 116 9.17 -2.70 12.08
CA LEU A 116 9.46 -4.14 12.16
C LEU A 116 10.07 -4.75 10.89
N TRP A 117 10.05 -4.04 9.76
CA TRP A 117 10.34 -4.60 8.43
C TRP A 117 11.51 -3.92 7.72
N ASP A 118 12.22 -3.04 8.43
CA ASP A 118 13.31 -2.21 7.92
C ASP A 118 14.60 -2.66 8.66
N GLU A 119 15.05 -3.88 8.34
CA GLU A 119 16.39 -4.39 8.67
C GLU A 119 17.42 -3.90 7.65
#